data_AF-I9QWL8-F1
#
_entry.id   AF-I9QWL8-F1
#
_cell.length_a   1.000
_cell.length_b   1.000
_cell.length_c   1.000
_cell.angle_alpha   90.00
_cell.angle_beta   90.00
_cell.angle_gamma   90.00
#
_symmetry.space_group_name_H-M   'P 1'
#
loop_
_entity.id
_entity.type
_entity.pdbx_description
1 polymer ?
#
loop_
_entity_poly.entity_id
_entity_poly.type
_entity_poly.pdbx_seq_one_letter_code
_entity_poly.pdbx_strand_id
1 'polypeptide(L)'
;MINLKTHKLLNSKPEYGSLYLQAKVCDSGTYFLLDKDKKTICKIADYVPNSLIPEVDGCGDYIRLRINEDDMINWFEEPDFFDFMEDSEVVEKIDVHIKEEIYTVYQSRVHL
;
A
#
# COMPACT_ATOMS: atom_id res chain seq x y z
N MET A 1 -3.86 -11.95 4.23
CA MET A 1 -3.10 -11.05 5.13
C MET A 1 -1.64 -11.13 4.71
N ILE A 2 -0.87 -10.05 4.71
CA ILE A 2 0.54 -10.07 4.29
C ILE A 2 1.44 -10.08 5.53
N ASN A 3 2.46 -10.94 5.55
CA ASN A 3 3.56 -10.86 6.50
C ASN A 3 4.73 -10.12 5.85
N LEU A 4 4.93 -8.85 6.24
CA LEU A 4 6.00 -8.01 5.69
C LEU A 4 7.41 -8.43 6.14
N LYS A 5 7.55 -9.17 7.25
CA LYS A 5 8.87 -9.64 7.71
C LYS A 5 9.38 -10.81 6.88
N THR A 6 8.47 -11.64 6.37
CA THR A 6 8.80 -12.82 5.56
C THR A 6 8.44 -12.64 4.09
N HIS A 7 7.89 -11.49 3.72
CA HIS A 7 7.36 -11.17 2.40
C HIS A 7 6.41 -12.25 1.86
N LYS A 8 5.53 -12.79 2.71
CA LYS A 8 4.59 -13.85 2.32
C LYS A 8 3.13 -13.43 2.42
N LEU A 9 2.34 -13.82 1.43
CA LEU A 9 0.89 -13.85 1.54
C LEU A 9 0.50 -14.99 2.51
N LEU A 10 -0.21 -14.64 3.58
CA LEU A 10 -0.76 -15.59 4.53
C LEU A 10 -2.16 -16.04 4.10
N ASN A 11 -2.44 -17.33 4.36
CA ASN A 11 -3.69 -18.01 4.01
C ASN A 11 -3.95 -18.07 2.50
N SER A 12 -2.88 -18.08 1.70
CA SER A 12 -2.96 -18.45 0.29
C SER A 12 -3.36 -19.91 0.14
N LYS A 13 -3.94 -20.25 -1.01
CA LYS A 13 -4.31 -21.62 -1.34
C LYS A 13 -3.57 -22.05 -2.60
N PRO A 14 -3.12 -23.31 -2.69
CA PRO A 14 -2.35 -23.79 -3.84
C PRO A 14 -3.06 -23.56 -5.19
N GLU A 15 -4.39 -23.62 -5.22
CA GLU A 15 -5.17 -23.38 -6.45
C GLU A 15 -5.12 -21.95 -6.99
N TYR A 16 -4.60 -20.99 -6.21
CA TYR A 16 -4.48 -19.61 -6.66
C TYR A 16 -3.30 -19.39 -7.60
N GLY A 17 -2.27 -20.24 -7.54
CA GLY A 17 -1.06 -20.08 -8.34
C GLY A 17 -0.41 -18.72 -8.14
N SER A 18 0.22 -18.20 -9.20
CA SER A 18 0.74 -16.83 -9.20
C SER A 18 -0.40 -15.82 -9.40
N LEU A 19 -0.35 -14.72 -8.63
CA LEU A 19 -1.34 -13.65 -8.67
C LEU A 19 -0.69 -12.31 -9.01
N TYR A 20 -1.44 -11.47 -9.70
CA TYR A 20 -1.06 -10.09 -10.01
C TYR A 20 -2.23 -9.16 -9.68
N LEU A 21 -1.97 -8.18 -8.82
CA LEU A 21 -2.90 -7.12 -8.47
C LEU A 21 -2.32 -5.78 -8.94
N GLN A 22 -3.14 -5.02 -9.66
CA GLN A 22 -2.83 -3.65 -10.03
C GLN A 22 -3.94 -2.70 -9.60
N ALA A 23 -3.57 -1.63 -8.90
CA ALA A 23 -4.47 -0.53 -8.56
C ALA A 23 -3.74 0.80 -8.73
N LYS A 24 -4.39 1.79 -9.36
CA LYS A 24 -3.86 3.15 -9.44
C LYS A 24 -4.09 3.85 -8.09
N VAL A 25 -3.06 4.48 -7.56
CA VAL A 25 -3.17 5.42 -6.44
C VAL A 25 -3.46 6.80 -7.01
N CYS A 26 -4.20 7.63 -6.27
CA CYS A 26 -4.49 9.00 -6.72
C CYS A 26 -3.17 9.76 -6.92
N ASP A 27 -2.99 10.48 -8.04
CA ASP A 27 -1.71 11.13 -8.36
C ASP A 27 -1.27 12.08 -7.24
N SER A 28 -2.18 12.91 -6.74
CA SER A 28 -1.98 13.74 -5.56
C SER A 28 -3.08 13.48 -4.53
N GLY A 29 -2.73 13.47 -3.25
CA GLY A 29 -3.68 13.20 -2.19
C GLY A 29 -3.12 13.51 -0.81
N THR A 30 -3.90 13.20 0.22
CA THR A 30 -3.40 13.24 1.60
C THR A 30 -3.06 11.83 2.05
N TYR A 31 -1.80 11.60 2.35
CA TYR A 31 -1.28 10.33 2.80
C TYR A 31 -0.91 10.40 4.27
N PHE A 32 -1.23 9.34 5.02
CA PHE A 32 -1.01 9.27 6.45
C PHE A 32 -0.09 8.10 6.77
N LEU A 33 1.00 8.39 7.49
CA LEU A 33 1.81 7.35 8.11
C LEU A 33 1.19 7.05 9.48
N LEU A 34 0.85 5.79 9.73
CA LEU A 34 0.20 5.35 10.96
C LEU A 34 1.14 4.48 11.80
N ASP A 35 0.97 4.53 13.12
CA ASP A 35 1.63 3.61 14.04
C ASP A 35 0.87 2.27 14.15
N LYS A 36 1.39 1.38 14.99
CA LYS A 36 0.82 0.05 15.25
C LYS A 36 -0.62 0.06 15.80
N ASP A 37 -1.03 1.15 16.45
CA ASP A 37 -2.35 1.34 17.04
C ASP A 37 -3.27 2.12 16.08
N LYS A 38 -2.85 2.29 14.82
CA LYS A 38 -3.51 3.05 13.75
C LYS A 38 -3.60 4.56 14.04
N LYS A 39 -2.75 5.07 14.93
CA LYS A 39 -2.65 6.50 15.21
C LYS A 39 -1.70 7.14 14.17
N THR A 40 -2.14 8.20 13.51
CA THR A 40 -1.29 9.04 12.65
C THR A 40 -0.03 9.52 13.37
N ILE A 41 1.11 9.28 12.73
CA ILE A 41 2.43 9.80 13.09
C ILE A 41 2.67 11.11 12.34
N CYS A 42 2.51 11.10 11.02
CA CYS A 42 2.65 12.27 10.15
C CYS A 42 1.74 12.13 8.93
N LYS A 43 1.58 13.24 8.21
CA LYS A 43 0.86 13.30 6.94
C LYS A 43 1.64 14.12 5.92
N ILE A 44 1.42 13.80 4.66
CA ILE A 44 1.83 14.62 3.51
C ILE A 44 0.60 14.89 2.65
N ALA A 45 0.57 16.07 2.03
CA ALA A 45 -0.47 16.47 1.08
C ALA A 45 0.21 16.79 -0.24
N ASP A 46 0.63 15.75 -0.94
CA ASP A 46 1.49 15.85 -2.12
C ASP A 46 1.24 14.68 -3.08
N TYR A 47 2.16 14.46 -4.00
CA TYR A 47 2.28 13.26 -4.80
C TYR A 47 2.38 12.01 -3.92
N VAL A 48 1.93 10.89 -4.48
CA VAL A 48 1.97 9.60 -3.80
C VAL A 48 3.40 9.22 -3.35
N PRO A 49 3.59 8.65 -2.14
CA PRO A 49 4.92 8.26 -1.65
C PRO A 49 5.42 7.02 -2.38
N ASN A 50 6.14 7.23 -3.49
CA ASN A 50 6.49 6.20 -4.47
C ASN A 50 7.34 5.09 -3.87
N SER A 51 8.23 5.41 -2.91
CA SER A 51 9.18 4.47 -2.31
C SER A 51 8.54 3.46 -1.33
N LEU A 52 7.22 3.53 -1.14
CA LEU A 52 6.46 2.62 -0.28
C LEU A 52 5.50 1.72 -1.07
N ILE A 53 5.38 1.92 -2.38
CA ILE A 53 4.40 1.24 -3.23
C ILE A 53 5.13 0.33 -4.22
N PRO A 54 4.96 -1.00 -4.15
CA PRO A 54 5.55 -1.88 -5.15
C PRO A 54 4.91 -1.60 -6.52
N GLU A 55 5.61 -1.75 -7.64
CA GLU A 55 6.97 -2.29 -7.84
C GLU A 55 8.04 -1.17 -7.82
N VAL A 56 9.24 -1.46 -7.32
CA VAL A 56 10.35 -0.49 -7.09
C VAL A 56 10.64 0.40 -8.30
N ASP A 57 10.68 -0.20 -9.50
CA ASP A 57 10.95 0.50 -10.77
C ASP A 57 9.65 0.84 -11.53
N GLY A 58 8.53 0.91 -10.81
CA GLY A 58 7.22 1.23 -11.36
C GLY A 58 7.08 2.71 -11.72
N CYS A 59 5.86 3.08 -12.12
CA CYS A 59 5.51 4.48 -12.36
C CYS A 59 5.36 5.29 -11.05
N GLY A 60 5.43 4.64 -9.88
CA GLY A 60 5.22 5.25 -8.57
C GLY A 60 3.76 5.42 -8.17
N ASP A 61 2.86 5.58 -9.13
CA ASP A 61 1.42 5.83 -8.94
C ASP A 61 0.52 4.59 -9.09
N TYR A 62 1.08 3.40 -9.20
CA TYR A 62 0.33 2.14 -9.20
C TYR A 62 0.89 1.18 -8.18
N ILE A 63 0.01 0.65 -7.33
CA ILE A 63 0.29 -0.59 -6.60
C ILE A 63 0.30 -1.72 -7.62
N ARG A 64 1.47 -2.30 -7.88
CA ARG A 64 1.69 -3.49 -8.72
C ARG A 64 2.24 -4.61 -7.84
N LEU A 65 1.32 -5.32 -7.19
CA LEU A 65 1.64 -6.42 -6.29
C LEU A 65 1.68 -7.74 -7.07
N ARG A 66 2.84 -8.38 -7.06
CA ARG A 66 3.07 -9.74 -7.58
C ARG A 66 3.09 -10.71 -6.41
N ILE A 67 2.43 -11.85 -6.58
CA ILE A 67 2.45 -12.96 -5.62
C ILE A 67 2.88 -14.19 -6.40
N ASN A 68 4.03 -14.76 -6.04
CA ASN A 68 4.60 -15.93 -6.67
C ASN A 68 3.87 -17.20 -6.19
N GLU A 69 4.12 -18.33 -6.86
CA GLU A 69 3.52 -19.64 -6.50
C GLU A 69 3.90 -20.12 -5.09
N ASP A 70 5.00 -19.63 -4.53
CA ASP A 70 5.49 -19.91 -3.18
C ASP A 70 5.04 -18.87 -2.14
N ASP A 71 4.02 -18.08 -2.50
CA ASP A 71 3.39 -16.99 -1.75
C ASP A 71 4.29 -15.77 -1.51
N MET A 72 5.47 -15.71 -2.13
CA MET A 72 6.37 -14.56 -2.00
C MET A 72 5.80 -13.34 -2.72
N ILE A 73 5.87 -12.18 -2.07
CA ILE A 73 5.41 -10.90 -2.65
C ILE A 73 6.58 -9.98 -2.98
N ASN A 74 6.42 -9.12 -3.99
CA ASN A 74 7.42 -8.14 -4.44
C ASN A 74 7.44 -6.84 -3.61
N TRP A 75 7.15 -6.90 -2.31
CA TRP A 75 7.24 -5.73 -1.44
C TRP A 75 8.70 -5.42 -1.11
N PHE A 76 9.01 -4.15 -0.81
CA PHE A 76 10.35 -3.72 -0.40
C PHE A 76 10.85 -4.47 0.83
N GLU A 77 12.12 -4.87 0.84
CA GLU A 77 12.80 -5.37 2.04
C GLU A 77 13.01 -4.25 3.05
N GLU A 78 13.47 -3.10 2.55
CA GLU A 78 13.70 -1.88 3.31
C GLU A 78 12.85 -0.76 2.69
N PRO A 79 11.61 -0.56 3.14
CA PRO A 79 10.79 0.56 2.67
C PRO A 79 11.40 1.89 3.09
N ASP A 80 11.45 2.84 2.16
CA ASP A 80 11.97 4.17 2.40
C ASP A 80 10.83 5.16 2.68
N PHE A 81 10.90 5.82 3.83
CA PHE A 81 9.91 6.78 4.32
C PHE A 81 10.36 8.23 4.15
N PHE A 82 11.41 8.51 3.35
CA PHE A 82 11.97 9.84 3.16
C PHE A 82 10.94 10.90 2.77
N ASP A 83 9.97 10.54 1.91
CA ASP A 83 8.85 11.42 1.52
C ASP A 83 8.02 11.91 2.72
N PHE A 84 8.02 11.17 3.84
CA PHE A 84 7.38 11.55 5.10
C PHE A 84 8.35 12.22 6.09
N MET A 85 9.62 12.38 5.77
CA MET A 85 10.62 13.04 6.61
C MET A 85 10.91 14.47 6.15
N GLU A 86 10.87 14.71 4.84
CA GLU A 86 10.90 16.08 4.28
C GLU A 86 9.48 16.67 4.30
N ASP A 87 9.36 17.89 4.82
CA ASP A 87 8.14 18.72 4.79
C ASP A 87 6.85 18.11 5.37
N SER A 88 6.94 17.01 6.12
CA SER A 88 5.78 16.40 6.73
C SER A 88 5.32 17.15 7.98
N GLU A 89 4.00 17.28 8.12
CA GLU A 89 3.41 17.81 9.35
C GLU A 89 3.32 16.67 10.37
N VAL A 90 4.13 16.73 11.42
CA VAL A 90 4.01 15.85 12.59
C VAL A 90 2.68 16.17 13.29
N VAL A 91 1.83 15.16 13.47
CA VAL A 91 0.49 15.36 14.01
C VAL A 91 0.50 15.16 15.53
N GLU A 92 0.51 16.27 16.29
CA GLU A 92 0.52 16.22 17.77
C GLU A 92 -0.79 15.67 18.38
N LYS A 93 -1.93 15.86 17.69
CA LYS A 93 -3.26 15.33 18.06
C LYS A 93 -4.08 15.00 16.81
N ILE A 94 -4.77 13.86 16.85
CA ILE A 94 -5.64 13.40 15.77
C ILE A 94 -7.07 13.86 16.05
N ASP A 95 -7.65 14.61 15.12
CA ASP A 95 -9.09 14.81 15.06
C ASP A 95 -9.71 13.65 14.25
N VAL A 96 -10.43 12.77 14.95
CA VAL A 96 -10.92 11.46 14.45
C VAL A 96 -12.15 11.55 13.53
N HIS A 97 -12.43 12.71 12.95
CA HIS A 97 -13.62 12.91 12.10
C HIS A 97 -13.43 12.52 10.62
N ILE A 98 -12.44 11.69 10.29
CA ILE A 98 -12.28 11.17 8.93
C ILE A 98 -13.30 10.04 8.74
N LYS A 99 -14.34 10.29 7.93
CA LYS A 99 -15.25 9.23 7.45
C LYS A 99 -14.47 8.31 6.52
N GLU A 100 -14.19 7.09 6.93
CA GLU A 100 -13.73 6.03 6.02
C GLU A 100 -14.83 5.78 4.97
N GLU A 101 -14.64 6.26 3.74
CA GLU A 101 -15.42 5.79 2.61
C GLU A 101 -14.86 4.45 2.17
N ILE A 102 -15.56 3.37 2.51
CA ILE A 102 -15.23 2.01 2.07
C ILE A 102 -15.53 1.91 0.57
N TYR A 103 -14.50 1.95 -0.27
CA TYR A 103 -14.64 1.63 -1.70
C TYR A 103 -14.65 0.11 -1.88
N THR A 104 -15.83 -0.45 -2.18
CA THR A 104 -15.98 -1.85 -2.59
C THR A 104 -15.38 -2.05 -3.98
N VAL A 105 -14.28 -2.79 -4.10
CA VAL A 105 -13.69 -3.16 -5.39
C VAL A 105 -14.57 -4.24 -6.04
N TYR A 106 -15.26 -3.91 -7.13
CA TYR A 106 -15.98 -4.88 -7.95
C TYR A 106 -15.02 -5.59 -8.90
N GLN A 107 -14.93 -6.91 -8.78
CA GLN A 107 -14.16 -7.75 -9.70
C GLN A 107 -15.06 -8.11 -10.91
N SER A 108 -14.89 -7.42 -12.03
CA SER A 108 -15.58 -7.75 -13.27
C SER A 108 -14.88 -8.93 -13.96
N ARG A 109 -15.49 -10.11 -13.98
CA ARG A 109 -15.05 -11.22 -14.83
C ARG A 109 -15.35 -10.89 -16.29
N VAL A 110 -14.34 -10.54 -17.07
CA VAL A 110 -14.45 -10.59 -18.55
C VAL A 110 -14.37 -12.07 -18.94
N HIS A 111 -15.48 -12.63 -19.43
CA HIS A 111 -15.44 -13.88 -20.19
C HIS A 111 -15.04 -13.51 -21.63
N LEU A 112 -13.96 -14.12 -22.11
CA LEU A 112 -13.68 -14.27 -23.54
C LEU A 112 -14.21 -15.63 -23.99
#